data_AF-A0A833E3D6-F1
#
_entry.id   AF-A0A833E3D6-F1
#
_cell.length_a   1.000
_cell.length_b   1.000
_cell.length_c   1.000
_cell.angle_alpha   90.00
_cell.angle_beta   90.00
_cell.angle_gamma   90.00
#
_symmetry.space_group_name_H-M   'P 1'
#
loop_
_entity.id
_entity.type
_entity.pdbx_description
1 polymer ?
#
loop_
_entity_poly.entity_id
_entity_poly.type
_entity_poly.pdbx_seq_one_letter_code
_entity_poly.pdbx_strand_id
1 'polypeptide(L)'
;MEGIIELVDKARKIEKTTEKEYRKGMKKLKEPEYADIKNLFLRIAIDTILHKNVMDALKKSYAEALELIEEFEGEEIVNSAVLIPGVPMIVMPMGFGKMDEKIPPIEILEEYFKGFPETVVIPEEKLKEIRELLKKYLELEEEMARIYDKLGRKVSHPIVKQLIDSISNNEKQHIALLKKLFEKYKE
;
A
#
# COMPACT_ATOMS: atom_id res chain seq x y z
N MET A 1 -24.36 0.79 -1.40
CA MET A 1 -23.08 1.48 -1.76
C MET A 1 -22.10 1.21 -0.64
N GLU A 2 -20.84 0.87 -0.94
CA GLU A 2 -19.83 0.59 0.11
C GLU A 2 -19.50 1.86 0.92
N GLY A 3 -19.45 1.76 2.24
CA GLY A 3 -19.07 2.83 3.16
C GLY A 3 -17.56 3.08 3.23
N ILE A 4 -17.14 4.24 3.76
CA ILE A 4 -15.71 4.56 3.95
C ILE A 4 -15.07 3.56 4.92
N ILE A 5 -15.70 3.31 6.07
CA ILE A 5 -15.21 2.36 7.08
C ILE A 5 -15.09 0.93 6.52
N GLU A 6 -16.04 0.49 5.69
CA GLU A 6 -15.98 -0.82 5.03
C GLU A 6 -14.78 -0.92 4.08
N LEU A 7 -14.48 0.13 3.33
CA LEU A 7 -13.31 0.19 2.44
C LEU A 7 -12.00 0.25 3.22
N VAL A 8 -11.94 0.97 4.33
CA VAL A 8 -10.78 0.97 5.26
C VAL A 8 -10.55 -0.43 5.86
N ASP A 9 -11.60 -1.12 6.27
CA ASP A 9 -11.49 -2.51 6.77
C ASP A 9 -11.11 -3.50 5.66
N LYS A 10 -11.56 -3.30 4.42
CA LYS A 10 -11.14 -4.11 3.26
C LYS A 10 -9.65 -3.89 2.96
N ALA A 11 -9.21 -2.64 2.83
CA ALA A 11 -7.81 -2.26 2.65
C ALA A 11 -6.93 -2.93 3.71
N ARG A 12 -7.26 -2.74 4.99
CA ARG A 12 -6.54 -3.38 6.10
C ARG A 12 -6.47 -4.91 6.00
N LYS A 13 -7.56 -5.58 5.60
CA LYS A 13 -7.61 -7.04 5.48
C LYS A 13 -6.77 -7.56 4.33
N ILE A 14 -6.77 -6.90 3.18
CA ILE A 14 -5.92 -7.30 2.05
C ILE A 14 -4.45 -7.04 2.36
N GLU A 15 -4.10 -5.87 2.91
CA GLU A 15 -2.74 -5.53 3.36
C GLU A 15 -2.15 -6.59 4.30
N LYS A 16 -2.92 -6.97 5.34
CA LYS A 16 -2.57 -8.05 6.29
C LYS A 16 -2.47 -9.44 5.64
N THR A 17 -3.06 -9.64 4.47
CA THR A 17 -2.98 -10.89 3.72
C THR A 17 -1.76 -10.88 2.81
N THR A 18 -1.57 -9.80 2.05
CA THR A 18 -0.41 -9.55 1.17
C THR A 18 0.90 -9.62 1.95
N GLU A 19 0.99 -8.97 3.12
CA GLU A 19 2.13 -9.04 4.06
C GLU A 19 2.53 -10.49 4.39
N LYS A 20 1.53 -11.34 4.70
CA LYS A 20 1.76 -12.75 5.02
C LYS A 20 2.22 -13.56 3.81
N GLU A 21 1.69 -13.25 2.63
CA GLU A 21 2.07 -13.93 1.40
C GLU A 21 3.50 -13.54 0.98
N TYR A 22 3.89 -12.28 1.09
CA TYR A 22 5.29 -11.86 0.93
C TYR A 22 6.23 -12.54 1.93
N ARG A 23 5.85 -12.63 3.21
CA ARG A 23 6.62 -13.41 4.21
C ARG A 23 6.75 -14.89 3.84
N LYS A 24 5.74 -15.51 3.24
CA LYS A 24 5.82 -16.90 2.76
C LYS A 24 6.75 -17.03 1.55
N GLY A 25 6.67 -16.12 0.58
CA GLY A 25 7.56 -16.10 -0.60
C GLY A 25 9.02 -15.90 -0.20
N MET A 26 9.32 -14.91 0.64
CA MET A 26 10.68 -14.67 1.14
C MET A 26 11.28 -15.87 1.91
N LYS A 27 10.47 -16.73 2.52
CA LYS A 27 10.94 -17.98 3.16
C LYS A 27 11.31 -19.08 2.15
N LYS A 28 10.84 -18.98 0.90
CA LYS A 28 11.16 -19.88 -0.24
C LYS A 28 12.37 -19.40 -1.05
N LEU A 29 12.79 -18.15 -0.83
CA LEU A 29 13.92 -17.47 -1.47
C LEU A 29 15.03 -17.26 -0.42
N LYS A 30 15.75 -18.33 -0.08
CA LYS A 30 16.81 -18.30 0.93
C LYS A 30 18.21 -18.16 0.34
N GLU A 31 18.35 -18.63 -0.89
CA GLU A 31 19.57 -18.76 -1.65
C GLU A 31 20.08 -17.37 -2.09
N PRO A 32 21.41 -17.11 -2.10
CA PRO A 32 21.95 -15.79 -2.44
C PRO A 32 21.54 -15.28 -3.83
N GLU A 33 21.33 -16.20 -4.77
CA GLU A 33 20.86 -15.94 -6.14
C GLU A 33 19.48 -15.27 -6.23
N TYR A 34 18.68 -15.31 -5.16
CA TYR A 34 17.36 -14.64 -5.09
C TYR A 34 17.37 -13.38 -4.23
N ALA A 35 18.55 -12.88 -3.83
CA ALA A 35 18.67 -11.73 -2.92
C ALA A 35 17.88 -10.52 -3.43
N ASP A 36 17.94 -10.21 -4.72
CA ASP A 36 17.28 -9.02 -5.29
C ASP A 36 15.74 -9.15 -5.31
N ILE A 37 15.22 -10.33 -5.68
CA ILE A 37 13.78 -10.65 -5.60
C ILE A 37 13.30 -10.51 -4.15
N LYS A 38 14.06 -11.09 -3.22
CA LYS A 38 13.78 -11.08 -1.79
C LYS A 38 13.84 -9.66 -1.21
N ASN A 39 14.76 -8.82 -1.66
CA ASN A 39 14.88 -7.43 -1.24
C ASN A 39 13.69 -6.60 -1.74
N LEU A 40 13.24 -6.81 -2.98
CA LEU A 40 12.01 -6.20 -3.49
C LEU A 40 10.79 -6.65 -2.66
N PHE A 41 10.64 -7.95 -2.43
CA PHE A 41 9.54 -8.50 -1.63
C PHE A 41 9.58 -8.02 -0.17
N LEU A 42 10.78 -7.81 0.40
CA LEU A 42 10.95 -7.25 1.74
C LEU A 42 10.51 -5.79 1.80
N ARG A 43 10.84 -4.99 0.78
CA ARG A 43 10.39 -3.60 0.68
C ARG A 43 8.86 -3.51 0.61
N ILE A 44 8.23 -4.23 -0.32
CA ILE A 44 6.76 -4.21 -0.45
C ILE A 44 6.10 -4.76 0.84
N ALA A 45 6.71 -5.76 1.50
CA ALA A 45 6.25 -6.23 2.82
C ALA A 45 6.36 -5.17 3.93
N ILE A 46 7.30 -4.23 3.86
CA ILE A 46 7.41 -3.11 4.81
C ILE A 46 6.34 -2.06 4.51
N ASP A 47 6.16 -1.71 3.23
CA ASP A 47 5.18 -0.72 2.79
C ASP A 47 3.74 -1.18 3.14
N THR A 48 3.40 -2.44 2.86
CA THR A 48 2.11 -3.07 3.27
C THR A 48 1.90 -3.14 4.80
N ILE A 49 2.97 -3.31 5.60
CA ILE A 49 2.87 -3.21 7.07
C ILE A 49 2.47 -1.80 7.49
N LEU A 50 3.08 -0.78 6.88
CA LEU A 50 2.80 0.62 7.13
C LEU A 50 1.36 0.96 6.74
N HIS A 51 0.93 0.63 5.54
CA HIS A 51 -0.42 0.88 5.03
C HIS A 51 -1.50 0.26 5.93
N LYS A 52 -1.32 -1.02 6.31
CA LYS A 52 -2.18 -1.69 7.29
C LYS A 52 -2.31 -0.91 8.60
N ASN A 53 -1.19 -0.43 9.16
CA ASN A 53 -1.20 0.33 10.41
C ASN A 53 -1.86 1.71 10.24
N VAL A 54 -1.71 2.37 9.09
CA VAL A 54 -2.45 3.61 8.77
C VAL A 54 -3.95 3.32 8.71
N MET A 55 -4.39 2.19 8.14
CA MET A 55 -5.81 1.82 8.11
C MET A 55 -6.37 1.51 9.51
N ASP A 56 -5.60 0.80 10.36
CA ASP A 56 -5.96 0.58 11.78
C ASP A 56 -6.08 1.92 12.53
N ALA A 57 -5.13 2.85 12.33
CA ALA A 57 -5.14 4.18 12.96
C ALA A 57 -6.33 5.04 12.48
N LEU A 58 -6.59 5.09 11.18
CA LEU A 58 -7.77 5.78 10.62
C LEU A 58 -9.06 5.22 11.21
N LYS A 59 -9.22 3.89 11.23
CA LYS A 59 -10.40 3.25 11.81
C LYS A 59 -10.58 3.63 13.29
N LYS A 60 -9.49 3.68 14.06
CA LYS A 60 -9.51 4.09 15.46
C LYS A 60 -9.96 5.57 15.60
N SER A 61 -9.37 6.49 14.84
CA SER A 61 -9.75 7.91 14.89
C SER A 61 -11.20 8.17 14.46
N TYR A 62 -11.73 7.39 13.52
CA TYR A 62 -13.15 7.44 13.18
C TYR A 62 -14.06 6.95 14.32
N ALA A 63 -13.64 5.97 15.12
CA ALA A 63 -14.40 5.50 16.29
C ALA A 63 -14.38 6.55 17.41
N GLU A 64 -13.20 7.06 17.79
CA GLU A 64 -13.05 8.11 18.82
C GLU A 64 -13.84 9.38 18.44
N ALA A 65 -13.92 9.72 17.15
CA ALA A 65 -14.73 10.86 16.68
C ALA A 65 -16.25 10.61 16.77
N LEU A 66 -16.72 9.37 16.63
CA LEU A 66 -18.13 9.02 16.82
C LEU A 66 -18.50 9.01 18.30
N GLU A 67 -17.64 8.45 19.17
CA GLU A 67 -17.79 8.49 20.63
C GLU A 67 -17.91 9.94 21.13
N LEU A 68 -17.08 10.86 20.60
CA LEU A 68 -17.16 12.28 20.93
C LEU A 68 -18.47 12.94 20.45
N ILE A 69 -18.99 12.58 19.28
CA ILE A 69 -20.31 13.07 18.82
C ILE A 69 -21.42 12.52 19.71
N GLU A 70 -21.32 11.26 20.14
CA GLU A 70 -22.28 10.64 21.07
C GLU A 70 -22.34 11.39 22.41
N GLU A 71 -21.17 11.73 22.97
CA GLU A 71 -21.04 12.43 24.26
C GLU A 71 -21.68 13.83 24.25
N PHE A 72 -21.54 14.58 23.15
CA PHE A 72 -21.94 15.99 23.09
C PHE A 72 -23.23 16.28 22.30
N GLU A 73 -23.60 15.42 21.33
CA GLU A 73 -24.78 15.59 20.46
C GLU A 73 -25.83 14.46 20.62
N GLY A 74 -25.46 13.33 21.25
CA GLY A 74 -26.37 12.23 21.59
C GLY A 74 -26.52 11.11 20.53
N GLU A 75 -26.93 9.92 20.97
CA GLU A 75 -27.03 8.70 20.16
C GLU A 75 -27.89 8.85 18.88
N GLU A 76 -28.97 9.63 18.90
CA GLU A 76 -29.84 9.81 17.73
C GLU A 76 -29.12 10.48 16.54
N ILE A 77 -28.16 11.36 16.82
CA ILE A 77 -27.34 12.02 15.81
C ILE A 77 -26.27 11.07 15.28
N VAL A 78 -25.62 10.27 16.14
CA VAL A 78 -24.64 9.26 15.72
C VAL A 78 -25.26 8.22 14.78
N ASN A 79 -26.47 7.74 15.09
CA ASN A 79 -27.19 6.76 14.27
C ASN A 79 -27.70 7.30 12.92
N SER A 80 -27.66 8.62 12.71
CA SER A 80 -28.10 9.29 11.47
C SER A 80 -26.97 10.05 10.74
N ALA A 81 -25.78 10.17 11.34
CA ALA A 81 -24.66 10.92 10.79
C ALA A 81 -23.83 10.12 9.77
N VAL A 82 -23.43 10.80 8.70
CA VAL A 82 -22.28 10.40 7.87
C VAL A 82 -21.18 11.42 8.10
N LEU A 83 -20.04 10.99 8.65
CA LEU A 83 -18.87 11.85 8.77
C LEU A 83 -18.33 12.23 7.38
N ILE A 84 -18.67 13.45 6.93
CA ILE A 84 -18.13 14.09 5.72
C ILE A 84 -17.13 15.17 6.15
N PRO A 85 -15.82 14.87 6.20
CA PRO A 85 -14.81 15.82 6.67
C PRO A 85 -14.44 16.93 5.65
N GLY A 86 -14.27 18.17 6.13
CA GLY A 86 -14.01 19.40 5.34
C GLY A 86 -15.26 20.30 5.27
N VAL A 87 -15.23 21.63 5.20
CA VAL A 87 -14.32 22.61 4.54
C VAL A 87 -14.51 23.97 5.26
N PRO A 88 -13.47 24.79 5.61
CA PRO A 88 -12.78 25.61 4.60
C PRO A 88 -11.25 25.80 4.78
N MET A 89 -10.80 26.94 5.34
CA MET A 89 -9.43 27.48 5.18
C MET A 89 -9.00 28.46 6.30
N ILE A 90 -7.70 28.44 6.62
CA ILE A 90 -6.89 29.63 6.97
C ILE A 90 -5.58 29.53 6.17
N VAL A 91 -5.06 30.66 5.68
CA VAL A 91 -3.76 30.76 4.96
C VAL A 91 -2.71 31.33 5.90
N MET A 92 -1.50 30.74 5.95
CA MET A 92 -0.30 31.37 6.54
C MET A 92 0.96 31.05 5.72
N PRO A 93 1.93 31.99 5.59
CA PRO A 93 3.15 31.78 4.81
C PRO A 93 4.39 31.36 5.63
N MET A 94 5.29 30.64 4.96
CA MET A 94 6.75 30.53 5.22
C MET A 94 7.24 29.84 6.51
N GLY A 95 7.37 28.51 6.42
CA GLY A 95 8.70 27.88 6.56
C GLY A 95 9.10 27.30 7.91
N PHE A 96 8.82 26.01 8.15
CA PHE A 96 9.55 25.16 9.10
C PHE A 96 9.51 23.68 8.68
N GLY A 97 10.65 22.98 8.79
CA GLY A 97 10.74 21.51 8.68
C GLY A 97 10.81 20.93 7.26
N LYS A 98 12.00 20.48 6.83
CA LYS A 98 12.15 19.71 5.58
C LYS A 98 11.64 18.27 5.78
N MET A 99 10.49 17.95 5.18
CA MET A 99 10.17 16.59 4.73
C MET A 99 10.54 16.46 3.24
N ASP A 100 11.81 16.20 2.99
CA ASP A 100 12.28 15.47 1.80
C ASP A 100 12.84 14.15 2.37
N GLU A 101 12.51 12.96 1.86
CA GLU A 101 12.59 12.60 0.45
C GLU A 101 11.27 12.18 -0.22
N LYS A 102 11.29 12.28 -1.55
CA LYS A 102 10.24 11.85 -2.46
C LYS A 102 10.10 10.33 -2.47
N ILE A 103 8.91 9.85 -2.85
CA ILE A 103 8.76 8.52 -3.45
C ILE A 103 9.81 8.40 -4.58
N PRO A 104 10.70 7.39 -4.59
CA PRO A 104 11.86 7.39 -5.47
C PRO A 104 11.42 7.46 -6.95
N PRO A 105 12.00 8.39 -7.73
CA PRO A 105 11.74 8.49 -9.16
C PRO A 105 12.05 7.19 -9.91
N ILE A 106 11.41 7.00 -11.07
CA ILE A 106 11.55 5.79 -11.88
C ILE A 106 13.02 5.57 -12.29
N GLU A 107 13.81 6.64 -12.44
CA GLU A 107 15.25 6.55 -12.74
C GLU A 107 16.04 5.80 -11.66
N ILE A 108 15.70 5.94 -10.36
CA ILE A 108 16.35 5.21 -9.26
C ILE A 108 16.01 3.72 -9.31
N LEU A 109 14.80 3.38 -9.77
CA LEU A 109 14.40 1.98 -9.95
C LEU A 109 15.20 1.31 -11.07
N GLU A 110 15.54 2.05 -12.14
CA GLU A 110 16.38 1.52 -13.23
C GLU A 110 17.83 1.30 -12.81
N GLU A 111 18.37 2.15 -11.94
CA GLU A 111 19.68 1.95 -11.34
C GLU A 111 19.71 0.71 -10.43
N TYR A 112 18.63 0.45 -9.67
CA TYR A 112 18.47 -0.78 -8.89
C TYR A 112 18.49 -2.04 -9.77
N PHE A 113 17.88 -2.00 -10.96
CA PHE A 113 17.89 -3.15 -11.89
C PHE A 113 19.24 -3.42 -12.57
N LYS A 114 20.16 -2.44 -12.63
CA LYS A 114 21.52 -2.62 -13.18
C LYS A 114 22.45 -3.45 -12.28
N GLY A 115 22.11 -3.61 -10.99
CA GLY A 115 22.91 -4.39 -10.04
C GLY A 115 22.70 -5.90 -10.09
N PHE A 116 21.70 -6.39 -10.83
CA PHE A 116 21.42 -7.82 -10.91
C PHE A 116 22.51 -8.55 -11.71
N PRO A 117 23.06 -9.68 -11.23
CA PRO A 117 23.95 -10.52 -12.02
C PRO A 117 23.26 -11.02 -13.31
N GLU A 118 23.89 -10.80 -14.46
CA GLU A 118 23.34 -11.15 -15.79
C GLU A 118 23.24 -12.66 -16.03
N THR A 119 23.98 -13.48 -15.27
CA THR A 119 24.07 -14.93 -15.49
C THR A 119 23.91 -15.72 -14.18
N VAL A 120 22.70 -15.73 -13.64
CA VAL A 120 22.27 -16.73 -12.65
C VAL A 120 21.50 -17.82 -13.38
N VAL A 121 22.04 -19.04 -13.41
CA VAL A 121 21.36 -20.20 -13.99
C VAL A 121 20.35 -20.73 -12.95
N ILE A 122 19.17 -20.10 -12.90
CA ILE A 122 18.08 -20.53 -12.01
C ILE A 122 17.48 -21.84 -12.55
N PRO A 123 17.30 -22.89 -11.72
CA PRO A 123 16.64 -24.13 -12.15
C PRO A 123 15.22 -23.87 -12.67
N GLU A 124 14.80 -24.56 -13.73
CA GLU A 124 13.51 -24.31 -14.40
C GLU A 124 12.28 -24.49 -13.46
N GLU A 125 12.38 -25.41 -12.49
CA GLU A 125 11.37 -25.59 -11.44
C GLU A 125 11.27 -24.36 -10.52
N LYS A 126 12.39 -23.71 -10.22
CA LYS A 126 12.45 -22.48 -9.42
C LYS A 126 11.97 -21.27 -10.20
N LEU A 127 12.24 -21.18 -11.51
CA LEU A 127 11.64 -20.17 -12.38
C LEU A 127 10.11 -20.28 -12.40
N LYS A 128 9.55 -21.50 -12.45
CA LYS A 128 8.09 -21.71 -12.36
C LYS A 128 7.54 -21.24 -11.01
N GLU A 129 8.17 -21.61 -9.89
CA GLU A 129 7.76 -21.15 -8.55
C GLU A 129 7.81 -19.60 -8.42
N ILE A 130 8.84 -18.95 -8.98
CA ILE A 130 8.97 -17.49 -9.00
C ILE A 130 7.87 -16.84 -9.86
N ARG A 131 7.61 -17.36 -11.07
CA ARG A 131 6.53 -16.88 -11.96
C ARG A 131 5.15 -16.97 -11.29
N GLU A 132 4.86 -18.05 -10.57
CA GLU A 132 3.62 -18.21 -9.80
C GLU A 132 3.50 -17.21 -8.65
N LEU A 133 4.57 -17.01 -7.86
CA LEU A 133 4.60 -16.00 -6.79
C LEU A 133 4.38 -14.59 -7.35
N LEU A 134 5.08 -14.21 -8.42
CA LEU A 134 4.94 -12.89 -9.05
C LEU A 134 3.54 -12.65 -9.61
N LYS A 135 2.94 -13.65 -10.26
CA LYS A 135 1.54 -13.56 -10.74
C LYS A 135 0.58 -13.34 -9.59
N LYS A 136 0.71 -14.13 -8.51
CA LYS A 136 -0.13 -14.00 -7.30
C LYS A 136 0.00 -12.61 -6.66
N TYR A 137 1.22 -12.08 -6.58
CA TYR A 137 1.46 -10.77 -5.99
C TYR A 137 0.88 -9.67 -6.89
N LEU A 138 1.04 -9.75 -8.20
CA LEU A 138 0.39 -8.81 -9.14
C LEU A 138 -1.14 -8.77 -8.97
N GLU A 139 -1.79 -9.92 -8.77
CA GLU A 139 -3.24 -9.99 -8.51
C GLU A 139 -3.61 -9.29 -7.19
N LEU A 140 -2.81 -9.46 -6.13
CA LEU A 140 -3.00 -8.77 -4.83
C LEU A 140 -2.78 -7.25 -4.94
N GLU A 141 -1.66 -6.81 -5.52
CA GLU A 141 -1.36 -5.38 -5.71
C GLU A 141 -2.43 -4.68 -6.57
N GLU A 142 -2.93 -5.33 -7.63
CA GLU A 142 -4.01 -4.80 -8.45
C GLU A 142 -5.35 -4.72 -7.69
N GLU A 143 -5.63 -5.62 -6.75
CA GLU A 143 -6.81 -5.51 -5.87
C GLU A 143 -6.64 -4.37 -4.86
N MET A 144 -5.45 -4.24 -4.24
CA MET A 144 -5.15 -3.13 -3.31
C MET A 144 -5.27 -1.76 -4.00
N ALA A 145 -4.68 -1.61 -5.18
CA ALA A 145 -4.79 -0.38 -5.97
C ALA A 145 -6.25 0.01 -6.30
N ARG A 146 -7.13 -0.98 -6.58
CA ARG A 146 -8.57 -0.74 -6.81
C ARG A 146 -9.30 -0.33 -5.54
N ILE A 147 -8.95 -0.89 -4.39
CA ILE A 147 -9.53 -0.51 -3.09
C ILE A 147 -9.12 0.92 -2.73
N TYR A 148 -7.84 1.26 -2.88
CA TYR A 148 -7.34 2.61 -2.58
C TYR A 148 -7.87 3.68 -3.54
N ASP A 149 -8.06 3.38 -4.83
CA ASP A 149 -8.74 4.29 -5.78
C ASP A 149 -10.21 4.54 -5.38
N LYS A 150 -10.97 3.50 -5.01
CA LYS A 150 -12.34 3.64 -4.49
C LYS A 150 -12.37 4.51 -3.22
N LEU A 151 -11.43 4.29 -2.30
CA LEU A 151 -11.35 5.00 -1.02
C LEU A 151 -10.98 6.48 -1.26
N GLY A 152 -9.99 6.75 -2.11
CA GLY A 152 -9.55 8.10 -2.48
C GLY A 152 -10.63 8.94 -3.16
N ARG A 153 -11.58 8.30 -3.86
CA ARG A 153 -12.76 8.99 -4.45
C ARG A 153 -13.84 9.34 -3.43
N LYS A 154 -13.82 8.74 -2.24
CA LYS A 154 -14.84 8.91 -1.17
C LYS A 154 -14.37 9.77 -0.01
N VAL A 155 -13.07 9.80 0.26
CA VAL A 155 -12.48 10.60 1.34
C VAL A 155 -12.38 12.07 0.92
N SER A 156 -12.97 12.95 1.74
CA SER A 156 -12.90 14.41 1.57
C SER A 156 -11.92 15.11 2.53
N HIS A 157 -11.51 14.48 3.64
CA HIS A 157 -10.58 15.09 4.60
C HIS A 157 -9.22 15.33 3.94
N PRO A 158 -8.65 16.56 3.91
CA PRO A 158 -7.41 16.83 3.19
C PRO A 158 -6.24 15.91 3.57
N ILE A 159 -5.98 15.73 4.87
CA ILE A 159 -4.91 14.84 5.38
C ILE A 159 -5.14 13.38 4.96
N VAL A 160 -6.34 12.82 5.21
CA VAL A 160 -6.63 11.43 4.86
C VAL A 160 -6.61 11.24 3.34
N LYS A 161 -7.10 12.20 2.56
CA LYS A 161 -7.06 12.20 1.10
C LYS A 161 -5.63 12.12 0.58
N GLN A 162 -4.72 12.94 1.10
CA GLN A 162 -3.29 12.89 0.76
C GLN A 162 -2.65 11.53 1.12
N LEU A 163 -2.95 10.98 2.30
CA LEU A 163 -2.45 9.66 2.71
C LEU A 163 -2.94 8.56 1.76
N ILE A 164 -4.24 8.52 1.46
CA ILE A 164 -4.83 7.51 0.56
C ILE A 164 -4.33 7.65 -0.88
N ASP A 165 -4.16 8.86 -1.40
CA ASP A 165 -3.62 9.08 -2.74
C ASP A 165 -2.13 8.70 -2.81
N SER A 166 -1.36 8.95 -1.74
CA SER A 166 0.04 8.51 -1.63
C SER A 166 0.16 6.98 -1.63
N ILE A 167 -0.64 6.29 -0.80
CA ILE A 167 -0.70 4.82 -0.77
C ILE A 167 -1.13 4.27 -2.13
N SER A 168 -2.19 4.81 -2.75
CA SER A 168 -2.64 4.40 -4.09
C SER A 168 -1.54 4.53 -5.15
N ASN A 169 -0.66 5.52 -5.03
CA ASN A 169 0.47 5.69 -5.95
C ASN A 169 1.62 4.74 -5.65
N ASN A 170 1.85 4.38 -4.39
CA ASN A 170 2.81 3.34 -4.00
C ASN A 170 2.39 1.96 -4.53
N GLU A 171 1.12 1.56 -4.44
CA GLU A 171 0.66 0.29 -5.04
C GLU A 171 0.85 0.25 -6.56
N LYS A 172 0.62 1.36 -7.27
CA LYS A 172 0.88 1.44 -8.72
C LYS A 172 2.36 1.21 -9.04
N GLN A 173 3.27 1.61 -8.15
CA GLN A 173 4.70 1.34 -8.28
C GLN A 173 5.05 -0.11 -7.94
N HIS A 174 4.42 -0.73 -6.95
CA HIS A 174 4.53 -2.17 -6.68
C HIS A 174 4.13 -2.98 -7.90
N ILE A 175 2.98 -2.69 -8.50
CA ILE A 175 2.52 -3.30 -9.76
C ILE A 175 3.57 -3.11 -10.87
N ALA A 176 4.10 -1.91 -11.05
CA ALA A 176 5.10 -1.63 -12.10
C ALA A 176 6.41 -2.40 -11.89
N LEU A 177 6.89 -2.49 -10.64
CA LEU A 177 8.10 -3.23 -10.26
C LEU A 177 7.92 -4.74 -10.44
N LEU A 178 6.80 -5.30 -9.99
CA LEU A 178 6.48 -6.70 -10.19
C LEU A 178 6.28 -7.05 -11.67
N LYS A 179 5.72 -6.15 -12.50
CA LYS A 179 5.62 -6.35 -13.96
C LYS A 179 7.00 -6.35 -14.63
N LYS A 180 7.89 -5.41 -14.29
CA LYS A 180 9.29 -5.41 -14.76
C LYS A 180 10.00 -6.72 -14.37
N LEU A 181 9.82 -7.18 -13.13
CA LEU A 181 10.43 -8.41 -12.63
C LEU A 181 9.83 -9.68 -13.27
N PHE A 182 8.53 -9.69 -13.54
CA PHE A 182 7.85 -10.81 -14.20
C PHE A 182 8.32 -10.99 -15.64
N GLU A 183 8.44 -9.92 -16.42
CA GLU A 183 8.97 -10.00 -17.79
C GLU A 183 10.45 -10.43 -17.80
N LYS A 184 11.27 -9.98 -16.84
CA LYS A 184 12.67 -10.44 -16.70
C LYS A 184 12.81 -11.95 -16.49
N TYR A 185 11.86 -12.59 -15.80
CA TYR A 185 11.87 -14.04 -15.55
C TYR A 185 10.98 -14.84 -16.50
N LYS A 186 10.48 -14.24 -17.58
CA LYS A 186 9.56 -14.86 -18.56
C LYS A 186 10.30 -15.58 -19.69
N GLU A 187 11.48 -15.10 -20.02
CA GLU A 187 12.54 -15.82 -20.74
C GLU A 187 13.15 -16.92 -19.84
#